data_AF-A0A920B0N4-F1
#
_entry.id   AF-A0A920B0N4-F1
#
_cell.length_a   1.000
_cell.length_b   1.000
_cell.length_c   1.000
_cell.angle_alpha   90.00
_cell.angle_beta   90.00
_cell.angle_gamma   90.00
#
_symmetry.space_group_name_H-M   'P 1'
#
loop_
_entity.id
_entity.type
_entity.pdbx_description
1 polymer ?
#
loop_
_entity_poly.entity_id
_entity_poly.type
_entity_poly.pdbx_seq_one_letter_code
_entity_poly.pdbx_strand_id
1 'polypeptide(L)' 'MKQDPKMKDNQIIEVYEKGFRYKDKVIRHAKVVVNQTPS' A
#
# COMPACT_ATOMS: atom_id res chain seq x y z
N MET A 1 1.92 2.39 16.47
CA MET A 1 1.13 3.06 15.41
C MET A 1 -0.31 2.61 15.57
N LYS A 2 -1.25 3.53 15.79
CA LYS A 2 -2.67 3.19 15.96
C LYS A 2 -3.30 3.12 14.56
N GLN A 3 -4.04 2.04 14.27
CA GLN A 3 -4.88 1.98 13.07
C GLN A 3 -6.12 2.83 13.34
N ASP A 4 -6.35 3.85 12.51
CA ASP A 4 -7.56 4.67 12.62
C ASP A 4 -8.77 3.83 12.21
N PRO A 5 -9.85 3.78 13.01
CA PRO A 5 -11.06 3.00 12.70
C PRO A 5 -11.81 3.50 11.45
N LYS A 6 -11.37 4.61 10.85
CA LYS A 6 -11.88 5.14 9.57
C LYS A 6 -11.11 4.62 8.35
N MET A 7 -10.03 3.85 8.51
CA MET A 7 -9.28 3.28 7.39
C MET A 7 -10.06 2.12 6.77
N LYS A 8 -10.15 2.13 5.44
CA LYS A 8 -10.85 1.09 4.68
C LYS A 8 -10.00 -0.17 4.58
N ASP A 9 -10.65 -1.31 4.34
CA ASP A 9 -9.93 -2.56 4.08
C ASP A 9 -9.10 -2.46 2.79
N ASN A 10 -7.92 -3.09 2.79
CA ASN A 10 -6.91 -3.03 1.72
C ASN A 10 -6.37 -1.61 1.39
N GLN A 11 -6.63 -0.62 2.24
CA GLN A 11 -6.05 0.71 2.09
C GLN A 11 -4.55 0.66 2.35
N ILE A 12 -3.77 1.31 1.48
CA ILE A 12 -2.32 1.47 1.69
C ILE A 12 -2.09 2.41 2.86
N ILE A 13 -1.42 1.93 3.91
CA ILE A 13 -1.06 2.72 5.09
C ILE A 13 0.30 3.38 4.86
N GLU A 14 1.28 2.59 4.43
CA GLU A 14 2.67 3.02 4.31
C GLU A 14 3.36 2.35 3.12
N VAL A 15 4.26 3.10 2.49
CA VAL A 15 5.10 2.61 1.39
C VAL A 15 6.53 2.43 1.91
N TYR A 16 6.96 1.18 2.09
CA TYR A 16 8.32 0.84 2.48
C TYR A 16 9.31 1.07 1.34
N GLU A 17 8.89 0.72 0.12
CA GLU A 17 9.72 0.88 -1.08
C GLU A 17 8.91 1.44 -2.24
N LYS A 18 9.41 2.51 -2.86
CA LYS A 18 8.73 3.14 -4.00
C LYS A 18 8.74 2.23 -5.23
N GLY A 19 7.59 2.11 -5.87
CA GLY A 19 7.47 1.52 -7.20
C GLY A 19 7.78 2.53 -8.31
N PHE A 20 8.15 2.04 -9.48
CA PHE A 20 8.41 2.84 -10.66
C PHE A 20 7.73 2.23 -11.88
N ARG A 21 7.09 3.07 -12.69
CA ARG A 21 6.62 2.72 -14.03
C ARG A 21 7.19 3.70 -15.05
N TYR A 22 7.46 3.22 -16.25
CA TYR A 22 7.74 4.05 -17.40
C TYR A 22 6.72 3.76 -18.50
N LYS A 23 5.91 4.77 -18.82
CA LYS A 23 4.70 4.60 -19.66
C LYS A 23 3.88 3.42 -19.12
N ASP A 24 3.63 2.42 -19.94
CA ASP A 24 2.83 1.24 -19.59
C ASP A 24 3.68 0.08 -19.08
N LYS A 25 5.01 0.23 -19.00
CA LYS A 25 5.91 -0.80 -18.48
C LYS A 25 6.18 -0.56 -16.99
N VAL A 26 5.77 -1.52 -16.15
CA VAL A 26 6.17 -1.56 -14.74
C VAL A 26 7.65 -1.94 -14.65
N ILE A 27 8.43 -1.09 -14.00
CA ILE A 27 9.87 -1.32 -13.76
C ILE A 27 10.08 -1.95 -12.39
N ARG A 28 9.35 -1.47 -11.37
CA ARG A 28 9.39 -2.01 -10.00
C ARG A 28 8.04 -1.83 -9.32
N HIS A 29 7.51 -2.88 -8.70
CA HIS A 29 6.35 -2.76 -7.84
C HIS A 29 6.72 -2.09 -6.52
N ALA A 30 5.80 -1.29 -5.98
CA ALA A 30 5.98 -0.73 -4.65
C ALA A 30 5.79 -1.83 -3.61
N LYS A 31 6.62 -1.83 -2.57
CA LYS A 31 6.39 -2.65 -1.37
C LYS A 31 5.63 -1.80 -0.37
N VAL A 32 4.43 -2.23 -0.02
CA VAL A 32 3.50 -1.45 0.80
C VAL A 32 2.97 -2.29 1.96
N VAL A 33 2.60 -1.62 3.04
CA VAL A 33 1.81 -2.20 4.13
C VAL A 33 0.37 -1.75 3.95
N VAL A 34 -0.53 -2.73 3.97
CA VAL A 34 -1.97 -2.52 3.81
C VAL A 34 -2.70 -2.71 5.13
N ASN A 35 -3.81 -2.00 5.27
CA ASN A 35 -4.75 -2.25 6.34
C ASN A 35 -5.47 -3.58 6.06
N GLN A 36 -5.35 -4.53 6.98
CA GLN A 36 -6.14 -5.75 6.96
C GLN A 36 -7.14 -5.68 8.11
N THR A 37 -8.42 -5.57 7.79
CA THR A 37 -9.45 -5.83 8.80
C THR A 37 -9.52 -7.34 9.03
N PRO A 38 -9.38 -7.84 10.27
CA PRO A 38 -9.59 -9.26 10.55
C PRO A 38 -11.04 -9.61 10.17
N SER A 39 -11.18 -10.56 9.24
CA SER A 39 -12.46 -11.10 8.82
C SER A 39 -13.09 -11.99 9.89
#